data_AF-O49480-F1
#
_entry.id   AF-O49480-F1
#
_cell.length_a   1.000
_cell.length_b   1.000
_cell.length_c   1.000
_cell.angle_alpha   90.00
_cell.angle_beta   90.00
_cell.angle_gamma   90.00
#
_symmetry.space_group_name_H-M   'P 1'
#
loop_
_entity.id
_entity.type
_entity.pdbx_description
1 polymer ?
#
loop_
_entity_poly.entity_id
_entity_poly.type
_entity_poly.pdbx_seq_one_letter_code
_entity_poly.pdbx_strand_id
1 'polypeptide(L)'
;MGQNFPNGLGTFYIGIYKLVEDPSSDPIISWSKSNNGFVMCNEEARIRSKILLRFNCGKLSEFLSELKYYVSFLYILRIEFWNHGFTRVKKTDSGKMEFRNEDFVRGQPERLRDMMLKACRKHRAKFKAKEAAKEAAKELQRLQI
;
A
#
# COMPACT_ATOMS: atom_id res chain seq x y z
N MET A 1 25.12 0.25 5.29
CA MET A 1 24.67 0.50 6.68
C MET A 1 23.27 -0.08 6.84
N GLY A 2 23.04 -0.95 7.82
CA GLY A 2 21.72 -1.57 8.02
C GLY A 2 20.71 -0.53 8.48
N GLN A 3 19.59 -0.40 7.76
CA GLN A 3 18.50 0.47 8.19
C GLN A 3 17.85 -0.12 9.45
N ASN A 4 17.89 0.63 10.55
CA ASN A 4 17.26 0.25 11.80
C ASN A 4 15.79 0.68 11.79
N PHE A 5 14.89 -0.30 11.70
CA PHE A 5 13.44 -0.07 11.81
C PHE A 5 13.02 -0.03 13.29
N PRO A 6 12.07 0.83 13.67
CA PRO A 6 11.49 0.84 15.01
C PRO A 6 10.91 -0.52 15.44
N ASN A 7 11.13 -0.88 16.71
CA ASN A 7 10.54 -2.08 17.30
C ASN A 7 9.01 -2.00 17.35
N GLY A 8 8.34 -3.12 17.06
CA GLY A 8 6.89 -3.25 17.08
C GLY A 8 6.17 -2.69 15.84
N LEU A 9 6.91 -2.36 14.77
CA LEU A 9 6.32 -2.04 13.48
C LEU A 9 5.68 -3.26 12.83
N GLY A 10 4.49 -3.07 12.26
CA GLY A 10 3.85 -4.09 11.44
C GLY A 10 4.71 -4.47 10.23
N THR A 11 4.69 -5.75 9.86
CA THR A 11 5.44 -6.33 8.73
C THR A 11 5.17 -5.59 7.41
N PHE A 12 3.96 -5.06 7.24
CA PHE A 12 3.58 -4.24 6.10
C PHE A 12 4.45 -2.98 5.94
N TYR A 13 4.64 -2.18 6.99
CA TYR A 13 5.37 -0.91 6.91
C TYR A 13 6.85 -1.13 6.61
N ILE A 14 7.45 -2.16 7.22
CA ILE A 14 8.83 -2.56 6.96
C ILE A 14 8.95 -3.10 5.52
N GLY A 15 8.02 -3.97 5.13
CA GLY A 15 8.02 -4.62 3.81
C GLY A 15 7.91 -3.62 2.68
N ILE A 16 6.95 -2.68 2.75
CA ILE A 16 6.78 -1.68 1.69
C ILE A 16 7.96 -0.71 1.63
N TYR A 17 8.53 -0.33 2.78
CA TYR A 17 9.70 0.55 2.80
C TYR A 17 10.90 -0.10 2.13
N LYS A 18 11.21 -1.36 2.48
CA LYS A 18 12.28 -2.12 1.85
C LYS A 18 12.04 -2.34 0.36
N LEU A 19 10.78 -2.60 -0.02
CA LEU A 19 10.41 -2.78 -1.41
C LEU A 19 10.69 -1.50 -2.21
N VAL A 20 10.20 -0.34 -1.76
CA VAL A 20 10.40 0.94 -2.45
C VAL A 20 11.89 1.36 -2.47
N GLU A 21 12.67 0.98 -1.46
CA GLU A 21 14.10 1.28 -1.40
C GLU A 21 14.95 0.38 -2.32
N ASP A 22 14.46 -0.81 -2.70
CA ASP A 22 15.18 -1.72 -3.58
C ASP A 22 15.11 -1.24 -5.05
N PRO A 23 16.24 -0.83 -5.66
CA PRO A 23 16.27 -0.37 -7.05
C PRO A 23 15.84 -1.46 -8.06
N SER A 24 15.92 -2.74 -7.68
CA SER A 24 15.46 -3.85 -8.53
C SER A 24 13.94 -3.84 -8.74
N SER A 25 13.21 -3.12 -7.88
CA SER A 25 11.76 -2.98 -7.91
C SER A 25 11.28 -1.71 -8.63
N ASP A 26 12.19 -0.76 -8.92
CA ASP A 26 11.90 0.54 -9.57
C ASP A 26 10.98 0.47 -10.79
N PRO A 27 11.06 -0.55 -11.67
CA PRO A 27 10.14 -0.69 -12.80
C PRO A 27 8.65 -0.82 -12.40
N ILE A 28 8.39 -1.37 -11.20
CA ILE A 28 7.07 -1.67 -10.65
C ILE A 28 6.69 -0.64 -9.59
N ILE A 29 7.59 -0.33 -8.66
CA ILE A 29 7.38 0.59 -7.54
C ILE A 29 8.70 1.31 -7.23
N SER A 30 8.65 2.64 -7.08
CA SER A 30 9.84 3.45 -6.81
C SER A 30 9.46 4.66 -5.96
N TRP A 31 10.46 5.30 -5.34
CA TRP A 31 10.27 6.55 -4.65
C TRP A 31 9.64 7.63 -5.55
N SER A 32 8.72 8.40 -4.98
CA SER A 32 8.20 9.60 -5.62
C SER A 32 9.29 10.68 -5.70
N LYS A 33 9.16 11.61 -6.65
CA LYS A 33 10.11 12.73 -6.79
C LYS A 33 10.23 13.59 -5.51
N SER A 34 9.17 13.65 -4.72
CA SER A 34 9.12 14.39 -3.45
C SER A 34 9.65 13.59 -2.25
N ASN A 35 10.08 12.33 -2.44
CA ASN A 35 10.63 11.44 -1.41
C ASN A 35 9.75 11.24 -0.17
N ASN A 36 8.45 11.54 -0.26
CA ASN A 36 7.44 11.43 0.81
C ASN A 36 6.29 10.49 0.42
N GLY A 37 6.64 9.44 -0.32
CA GLY A 37 5.70 8.57 -0.99
C GLY A 37 6.37 7.79 -2.11
N PHE A 38 5.60 6.94 -2.78
CA PHE A 38 6.07 6.11 -3.87
C PHE A 38 5.12 6.17 -5.06
N VAL A 39 5.67 5.86 -6.23
CA VAL A 39 4.95 5.73 -7.48
C VAL A 39 4.92 4.26 -7.87
N MET A 40 3.73 3.77 -8.16
CA MET A 40 3.46 2.39 -8.51
C MET A 40 2.91 2.32 -9.94
N CYS A 41 3.40 1.36 -10.72
CA CYS A 41 2.85 1.09 -12.04
C CYS A 41 1.40 0.61 -11.92
N ASN A 42 0.48 1.18 -12.71
CA ASN A 42 -0.92 0.73 -12.76
C ASN A 42 -1.21 -0.18 -13.97
N GLU A 43 -0.33 -0.19 -14.97
CA GLU A 43 -0.50 -1.01 -16.17
C GLU A 43 -0.16 -2.47 -15.88
N GLU A 44 -1.20 -3.28 -15.68
CA GLU A 44 -1.09 -4.71 -15.44
C GLU A 44 -0.24 -5.39 -16.52
N ALA A 45 -0.44 -5.05 -17.80
CA ALA A 45 0.36 -5.54 -18.91
C ALA A 45 1.86 -5.19 -18.82
N ARG A 46 2.21 -4.01 -18.29
CA ARG A 46 3.60 -3.58 -18.10
C ARG A 46 4.26 -4.28 -16.92
N ILE A 47 3.48 -4.56 -15.87
CA ILE A 47 3.91 -5.39 -14.75
C ILE A 47 4.12 -6.82 -15.23
N ARG A 48 3.16 -7.36 -16.02
CA ARG A 48 3.29 -8.69 -16.63
C ARG A 48 4.53 -8.81 -17.51
N SER A 49 4.78 -7.86 -18.40
CA SER A 49 5.93 -7.91 -19.31
C SER A 49 7.28 -7.78 -18.59
N LYS A 50 7.35 -7.03 -17.48
CA LYS A 50 8.58 -6.92 -16.68
C LYS A 50 8.82 -8.15 -15.80
N ILE A 51 7.77 -8.79 -15.29
CA ILE A 51 7.87 -10.09 -14.62
C ILE A 51 8.30 -11.16 -15.64
N LEU A 52 7.70 -11.18 -16.84
CA LEU A 52 8.07 -12.04 -17.96
C LEU A 52 9.57 -11.97 -18.30
N LEU A 53 10.15 -10.77 -18.32
CA LEU A 53 11.58 -10.57 -18.61
C LEU A 53 12.52 -11.04 -17.48
N ARG A 54 12.00 -11.20 -16.25
CA ARG A 54 12.78 -11.62 -15.07
C ARG A 54 12.78 -13.14 -14.87
N PHE A 55 11.76 -13.84 -15.36
CA PHE A 55 11.62 -15.29 -15.22
C PHE A 55 11.89 -15.98 -16.55
N ASN A 56 13.15 -16.36 -16.80
CA ASN A 56 13.50 -17.32 -17.85
C ASN A 56 13.18 -18.74 -17.37
N CYS A 57 11.89 -19.05 -17.18
CA CYS A 57 11.46 -20.32 -16.60
C CYS A 57 10.84 -21.21 -17.68
N GLY A 58 11.42 -22.41 -17.86
CA GLY A 58 11.00 -23.40 -18.86
C GLY A 58 9.63 -24.07 -18.62
N LYS A 59 8.82 -23.58 -17.66
CA LYS A 59 7.48 -24.11 -17.36
C LYS A 59 6.47 -22.97 -17.17
N LEU A 60 5.51 -22.90 -18.08
CA LEU A 60 4.47 -21.87 -18.16
C LEU A 60 3.58 -21.81 -16.89
N SER A 61 3.43 -22.92 -16.16
CA SER A 61 2.54 -23.03 -14.99
C SER A 61 3.06 -22.32 -13.74
N GLU A 62 4.35 -22.44 -13.44
CA GLU A 62 5.01 -21.69 -12.36
C GLU A 62 4.94 -20.19 -12.67
N PHE A 63 5.25 -19.83 -13.92
CA PHE A 63 5.16 -18.45 -14.41
C PHE A 63 3.76 -17.83 -14.25
N LEU A 64 2.68 -18.54 -14.62
CA LEU A 64 1.31 -18.05 -14.48
C LEU A 64 0.86 -17.97 -13.01
N SER A 65 1.32 -18.90 -12.17
CA SER A 65 1.03 -18.90 -10.73
C SER A 65 1.68 -17.72 -10.02
N GLU A 66 2.97 -17.48 -10.31
CA GLU A 66 3.73 -16.34 -9.81
C GLU A 66 3.05 -15.02 -10.22
N LEU A 67 2.67 -14.89 -11.50
CA LEU A 67 1.98 -13.72 -12.03
C LEU A 67 0.63 -13.45 -11.37
N LYS A 68 -0.17 -14.49 -11.17
CA LYS A 68 -1.46 -14.41 -10.49
C LYS A 68 -1.29 -13.98 -9.04
N TYR A 69 -0.26 -14.49 -8.36
CA TYR A 69 0.13 -14.04 -7.03
C TYR A 69 0.53 -12.57 -7.02
N TYR A 70 1.39 -12.12 -7.93
CA TYR A 70 1.80 -10.71 -8.00
C TYR A 70 0.63 -9.77 -8.31
N VAL A 71 -0.21 -10.07 -9.29
CA VAL A 71 -1.37 -9.21 -9.61
C VAL A 71 -2.37 -9.17 -8.45
N SER A 72 -2.66 -10.32 -7.83
CA SER A 72 -3.48 -10.40 -6.62
C SER A 72 -2.85 -9.64 -5.45
N PHE A 73 -1.54 -9.79 -5.26
CA PHE A 73 -0.75 -9.10 -4.24
C PHE A 73 -0.75 -7.59 -4.45
N LEU A 74 -0.65 -7.09 -5.69
CA LEU A 74 -0.73 -5.66 -6.00
C LEU A 74 -2.14 -5.11 -5.77
N TYR A 75 -3.18 -5.91 -6.00
CA TYR A 75 -4.56 -5.53 -5.68
C TYR A 75 -4.78 -5.46 -4.16
N ILE A 76 -4.32 -6.49 -3.42
CA ILE A 76 -4.33 -6.52 -1.96
C ILE A 76 -3.53 -5.34 -1.40
N LEU A 77 -2.31 -5.12 -1.89
CA LEU A 77 -1.47 -3.99 -1.51
C LEU A 77 -2.18 -2.65 -1.69
N ARG A 78 -2.98 -2.46 -2.75
CA ARG A 78 -3.73 -1.21 -2.95
C ARG A 78 -4.83 -1.00 -1.92
N ILE A 79 -5.50 -2.07 -1.50
CA ILE A 79 -6.46 -2.04 -0.41
C ILE A 79 -5.74 -1.75 0.91
N GLU A 80 -4.64 -2.43 1.16
CA GLU A 80 -3.81 -2.27 2.35
C GLU A 80 -3.19 -0.86 2.44
N PHE A 81 -2.72 -0.27 1.34
CA PHE A 81 -2.20 1.10 1.32
C PHE A 81 -3.23 2.10 1.84
N TRP A 82 -4.51 1.94 1.45
CA TRP A 82 -5.59 2.79 1.93
C TRP A 82 -5.83 2.64 3.43
N ASN A 83 -5.77 1.41 3.93
CA ASN A 83 -5.96 1.10 5.35
C ASN A 83 -4.79 1.58 6.22
N HIS A 84 -3.59 1.60 5.67
CA HIS A 84 -2.36 1.98 6.36
C HIS A 84 -2.01 3.47 6.25
N GLY A 85 -2.94 4.29 5.75
CA GLY A 85 -2.84 5.75 5.81
C GLY A 85 -2.15 6.40 4.62
N PHE A 86 -1.88 5.67 3.54
CA PHE A 86 -1.46 6.30 2.30
C PHE A 86 -2.63 7.03 1.64
N THR A 87 -2.37 8.25 1.17
CA THR A 87 -3.30 9.01 0.35
C THR A 87 -2.92 8.84 -1.11
N ARG A 88 -3.89 8.46 -1.95
CA ARG A 88 -3.71 8.40 -3.41
C ARG A 88 -3.82 9.80 -3.97
N VAL A 89 -2.76 10.31 -4.60
CA VAL A 89 -2.69 11.71 -5.04
C VAL A 89 -3.27 11.90 -6.44
N LYS A 90 -2.92 11.07 -7.43
CA LYS A 90 -3.56 11.05 -8.75
C LYS A 90 -3.09 9.85 -9.58
N LYS A 91 -3.85 9.50 -10.63
CA LYS A 91 -3.30 8.78 -11.78
C LYS A 91 -2.49 9.79 -12.59
N THR A 92 -1.22 9.53 -12.79
CA THR A 92 -0.41 10.28 -13.76
C THR A 92 -0.83 9.83 -15.15
N ASP A 93 -0.78 10.72 -16.16
CA ASP A 93 -1.13 10.42 -17.56
C ASP A 93 -0.33 9.22 -18.13
N SER A 94 0.78 8.87 -17.49
CA SER A 94 1.67 7.75 -17.83
C SER A 94 1.26 6.38 -17.25
N GLY A 95 -0.01 6.15 -16.88
CA GLY A 95 -0.44 4.85 -16.33
C GLY A 95 0.21 4.49 -14.98
N LYS A 96 0.62 5.48 -14.19
CA LYS A 96 1.21 5.30 -12.85
C LYS A 96 0.28 5.87 -11.78
N MET A 97 0.35 5.30 -10.58
CA MET A 97 -0.37 5.78 -9.41
C MET A 97 0.63 6.26 -8.36
N GLU A 98 0.42 7.46 -7.84
CA GLU A 98 1.23 7.99 -6.74
C GLU A 98 0.50 7.86 -5.40
N PHE A 99 1.23 7.33 -4.41
CA PHE A 99 0.80 7.21 -3.03
C PHE A 99 1.71 8.05 -2.15
N ARG A 100 1.12 8.91 -1.31
CA ARG A 100 1.87 9.76 -0.39
C ARG A 100 1.44 9.56 1.05
N ASN A 101 2.40 9.75 1.94
CA ASN A 101 2.16 9.87 3.37
C ASN A 101 3.27 10.75 3.97
N GLU A 102 2.88 11.68 4.83
CA GLU A 102 3.81 12.65 5.44
C GLU A 102 4.93 11.99 6.24
N ASP A 103 4.67 10.80 6.79
CA ASP A 103 5.58 10.02 7.64
C ASP A 103 6.25 8.85 6.88
N PHE A 104 5.96 8.69 5.59
CA PHE A 104 6.64 7.73 4.72
C PHE A 104 7.73 8.43 3.92
N VAL A 105 8.91 8.60 4.52
CA VAL A 105 9.99 9.43 3.99
C VAL A 105 11.26 8.61 3.70
N ARG A 106 11.85 8.84 2.52
CA ARG A 106 13.09 8.19 2.11
C ARG A 106 14.23 8.51 3.08
N GLY A 107 14.96 7.48 3.51
CA GLY A 107 16.03 7.58 4.50
C GLY A 107 15.58 7.74 5.97
N GLN A 108 14.28 7.87 6.26
CA GLN A 108 13.73 8.05 7.62
C GLN A 108 12.76 6.93 8.03
N PRO A 109 13.21 5.67 8.16
CA PRO A 109 12.36 4.54 8.54
C PRO A 109 11.77 4.66 9.96
N GLU A 110 12.33 5.51 10.82
CA GLU A 110 11.85 5.77 12.18
C GLU A 110 10.43 6.35 12.22
N ARG A 111 10.07 7.13 11.19
CA ARG A 111 8.77 7.80 11.07
C ARG A 111 7.61 6.86 10.76
N LEU A 112 7.92 5.64 10.30
CA LEU A 112 6.92 4.60 10.06
C LEU A 112 6.10 4.26 11.31
N ARG A 113 6.68 4.45 12.51
CA ARG A 113 5.94 4.21 13.77
C ARG A 113 4.80 5.20 13.92
N ASP A 114 5.04 6.47 13.63
CA ASP A 114 4.01 7.52 13.70
C ASP A 114 2.94 7.31 12.65
N MET A 115 3.34 6.92 11.44
CA MET A 115 2.43 6.51 10.38
C MET A 115 1.48 5.42 10.86
N MET A 116 2.03 4.35 11.45
CA MET A 116 1.26 3.22 11.95
C MET A 116 0.27 3.63 13.04
N LEU A 117 0.72 4.42 14.03
CA LEU A 117 -0.13 4.89 15.12
C LEU A 117 -1.25 5.80 14.62
N LYS A 118 -0.96 6.71 13.67
CA LYS A 118 -1.97 7.57 13.04
C LYS A 118 -3.01 6.73 12.29
N ALA A 119 -2.59 5.73 11.51
CA ALA A 119 -3.49 4.83 10.80
C ALA A 119 -4.39 4.03 11.76
N CYS A 120 -3.82 3.44 12.82
CA CYS A 120 -4.59 2.73 13.85
C CYS A 120 -5.63 3.61 14.54
N ARG A 121 -5.26 4.85 14.91
CA ARG A 121 -6.19 5.82 15.51
C ARG A 121 -7.33 6.15 14.56
N LYS A 122 -7.02 6.42 13.28
CA LYS A 122 -8.03 6.71 12.25
C LYS A 122 -8.99 5.54 12.03
N HIS A 123 -8.47 4.32 11.96
CA HIS A 123 -9.30 3.12 11.79
C HIS A 123 -10.25 2.91 12.99
N ARG A 124 -9.73 3.03 14.21
CA ARG A 124 -10.53 2.92 15.44
C ARG A 124 -11.62 4.00 15.51
N ALA A 125 -11.29 5.25 15.17
CA ALA A 125 -12.26 6.34 15.13
C ALA A 125 -13.38 6.07 14.11
N LYS A 126 -13.02 5.61 12.90
CA LYS A 126 -13.98 5.23 11.86
C LYS A 126 -14.90 4.10 12.28
N PHE A 127 -14.36 3.07 12.94
CA PHE A 127 -15.16 1.96 13.46
C PHE A 127 -16.18 2.44 14.51
N LYS A 128 -15.74 3.25 15.49
CA LYS A 128 -16.62 3.83 16.51
C LYS A 128 -17.72 4.70 15.89
N ALA A 129 -17.38 5.54 14.91
CA ALA A 129 -18.35 6.38 14.21
C ALA A 129 -19.39 5.55 13.45
N LYS A 130 -18.99 4.44 12.83
CA LYS A 130 -19.90 3.54 12.13
C LYS A 130 -20.88 2.85 13.08
N GLU A 131 -20.40 2.38 14.23
CA GLU A 131 -21.26 1.76 15.25
C GLU A 131 -22.24 2.78 15.83
N ALA A 132 -21.77 4.00 16.15
CA ALA A 132 -22.65 5.08 16.62
C ALA A 132 -23.73 5.46 15.57
N ALA A 133 -23.36 5.55 14.29
CA ALA A 133 -24.29 5.81 13.21
C ALA A 133 -25.32 4.68 13.03
N LYS A 134 -24.89 3.42 13.18
CA LYS A 134 -25.78 2.26 13.12
C LYS A 134 -26.79 2.26 14.27
N GLU A 135 -26.34 2.62 15.47
CA GLU A 135 -27.22 2.71 16.64
C GLU A 135 -28.21 3.87 16.53
N ALA A 136 -27.75 5.05 16.09
CA ALA A 136 -28.62 6.18 15.80
C ALA A 136 -29.68 5.86 14.73
N ALA A 137 -29.30 5.11 13.68
CA ALA A 137 -30.24 4.70 12.64
C ALA A 137 -31.32 3.74 13.17
N LYS A 138 -30.97 2.81 14.06
CA LYS A 138 -31.96 1.94 14.71
C LYS A 138 -32.90 2.73 15.61
N GLU A 139 -32.38 3.71 16.35
CA GLU A 139 -33.20 4.51 17.25
C GLU A 139 -34.19 5.41 16.49
N LEU A 140 -33.77 5.99 15.36
CA LEU A 140 -34.68 6.70 14.46
C LEU A 140 -35.79 5.79 13.91
N GLN A 141 -35.49 4.54 13.59
CA GLN A 141 -36.50 3.56 13.17
C GLN A 141 -37.49 3.21 14.28
N ARG A 142 -37.06 3.20 15.55
CA ARG A 142 -37.94 2.94 16.70
C ARG A 142 -38.91 4.08 16.98
N LEU A 143 -38.49 5.33 16.74
CA LEU A 143 -39.32 6.52 16.95
C LEU A 143 -40.34 6.78 15.83
N GLN A 144 -40.28 6.01 14.74
CA GLN A 144 -41.21 6.08 13.61
C GLN A 144 -42.37 5.07 13.72
N ILE A 145 -42.52 4.41 14.86
CA ILE A 145 -43.62 3.50 15.22
C ILE A 145 -44.40 4.13 16.37
#